data_AF-A0A2S7SQ64-F1
#
_entry.id   AF-A0A2S7SQ64-F1
#
_cell.length_a   1.000
_cell.length_b   1.000
_cell.length_c   1.000
_cell.angle_alpha   90.00
_cell.angle_beta   90.00
_cell.angle_gamma   90.00
#
_symmetry.space_group_name_H-M   'P 1'
#
loop_
_entity.id
_entity.type
_entity.pdbx_description
1 polymer ?
#
loop_
_entity_poly.entity_id
_entity_poly.type
_entity_poly.pdbx_seq_one_letter_code
_entity_poly.pdbx_strand_id
1 'polypeptide(L)'
;MTLNGSNYTIPKSGSVSVTGTYDDQAVAYISAKGTNSSGGLIGEVVSFSIISRFPSSGSTIVNVDVPSDYFFLIIKNNGAEAVTKCYFNYGLTTQSLSYFSVPNNGSNYGFGYYSALSTYNLRLESNTYYWSFNPLALPFTNNQYKLLTLN
;
A
#
# COMPACT_ATOMS: atom_id res chain seq x y z
N MET A 1 -1.86 -8.09 -12.14
CA MET A 1 -0.52 -8.32 -12.72
C MET A 1 -0.69 -8.77 -14.16
N THR A 2 0.18 -8.36 -15.05
CA THR A 2 0.30 -8.93 -16.41
C THR A 2 1.69 -9.55 -16.54
N LEU A 3 1.77 -10.83 -16.89
CA LEU A 3 3.02 -11.58 -17.03
C LEU A 3 3.05 -12.26 -18.40
N ASN A 4 4.05 -11.92 -19.21
CA ASN A 4 4.16 -12.37 -20.61
C ASN A 4 2.85 -12.21 -21.41
N GLY A 5 2.16 -11.08 -21.20
CA GLY A 5 0.89 -10.75 -21.87
C GLY A 5 -0.37 -11.36 -21.24
N SER A 6 -0.24 -12.26 -20.26
CA SER A 6 -1.37 -12.88 -19.56
C SER A 6 -1.72 -12.14 -18.27
N ASN A 7 -3.01 -11.97 -17.97
CA ASN A 7 -3.48 -11.27 -16.77
C ASN A 7 -3.69 -12.23 -15.60
N TYR A 8 -3.21 -11.82 -14.42
CA TYR A 8 -3.29 -12.56 -13.17
C TYR A 8 -3.74 -11.66 -12.02
N THR A 9 -4.60 -12.18 -11.17
CA THR A 9 -4.90 -11.62 -9.84
C THR A 9 -4.24 -12.49 -8.80
N ILE A 10 -3.29 -11.93 -8.05
CA ILE A 10 -2.57 -12.65 -7.00
C ILE A 10 -3.11 -12.16 -5.65
N PRO A 11 -3.69 -13.05 -4.80
CA PRO A 11 -4.06 -12.67 -3.45
C PRO A 11 -2.81 -12.38 -2.61
N LYS A 12 -2.99 -11.75 -1.45
CA LYS A 12 -1.89 -11.54 -0.49
C LYS A 12 -1.19 -12.89 -0.19
N SER A 13 0.14 -12.90 -0.26
CA SER A 13 0.98 -14.08 -0.07
C SER A 13 0.79 -15.20 -1.11
N GLY A 14 0.08 -14.93 -2.21
CA GLY A 14 -0.01 -15.84 -3.35
C GLY A 14 1.22 -15.78 -4.24
N SER A 15 1.32 -16.71 -5.18
CA SER A 15 2.37 -16.77 -6.19
C SER A 15 1.80 -17.17 -7.55
N VAL A 16 2.56 -16.86 -8.61
CA VAL A 16 2.31 -17.32 -9.98
C VAL A 16 3.61 -17.90 -10.50
N SER A 17 3.53 -19.06 -11.14
CA SER A 17 4.66 -19.72 -11.77
C SER A 17 4.53 -19.68 -13.29
N VAL A 18 5.62 -19.43 -13.98
CA VAL A 18 5.73 -19.52 -15.45
C VAL A 18 6.97 -20.29 -15.83
N THR A 19 6.92 -20.97 -16.97
CA THR A 19 8.03 -21.70 -17.57
C THR A 19 8.48 -21.00 -18.84
N GLY A 20 9.74 -21.19 -19.23
CA GLY A 20 10.31 -20.61 -20.44
C GLY A 20 11.64 -21.26 -20.81
N THR A 21 12.21 -20.84 -21.94
CA THR A 21 13.50 -21.32 -22.43
C THR A 21 14.64 -20.63 -21.69
N TYR A 22 15.78 -21.31 -21.54
CA TYR A 22 17.00 -20.73 -20.97
C TYR A 22 17.31 -19.36 -21.58
N ASP A 23 17.59 -18.39 -20.70
CA ASP A 23 17.94 -17.00 -21.02
C ASP A 23 16.83 -16.11 -21.61
N ASP A 24 15.65 -16.66 -21.91
CA ASP A 24 14.46 -15.85 -22.22
C ASP A 24 14.05 -15.00 -21.01
N GLN A 25 13.39 -13.87 -21.27
CA GLN A 25 12.91 -12.96 -20.23
C GLN A 25 11.45 -13.25 -19.85
N ALA A 26 11.21 -13.36 -18.54
CA ALA A 26 9.90 -13.17 -17.95
C ALA A 26 9.75 -11.70 -17.53
N VAL A 27 8.73 -11.03 -18.07
CA VAL A 27 8.42 -9.63 -17.74
C VAL A 27 7.05 -9.56 -17.09
N ALA A 28 7.00 -9.07 -15.86
CA ALA A 28 5.78 -8.84 -15.11
C ALA A 28 5.54 -7.34 -14.91
N TYR A 29 4.32 -6.89 -15.20
CA TYR A 29 3.81 -5.58 -14.81
C TYR A 29 2.83 -5.75 -13.66
N ILE A 30 3.12 -5.11 -12.54
CA ILE A 30 2.40 -5.30 -11.29
C ILE A 30 1.71 -3.99 -10.94
N SER A 31 0.47 -4.11 -10.46
CA SER A 31 -0.31 -2.99 -9.95
C SER A 31 -0.96 -3.44 -8.65
N ALA A 32 -0.75 -2.68 -7.59
CA ALA A 32 -1.30 -2.89 -6.25
C ALA A 32 -2.17 -1.70 -5.86
N LYS A 33 -3.34 -1.96 -5.29
CA LYS A 33 -4.30 -0.93 -4.89
C LYS A 33 -5.04 -1.30 -3.61
N GLY A 34 -5.37 -0.30 -2.81
CA GLY A 34 -6.36 -0.42 -1.74
C GLY A 34 -7.76 -0.14 -2.26
N THR A 35 -8.77 -0.88 -1.77
CA THR A 35 -10.18 -0.62 -2.09
C THR A 35 -11.04 -0.71 -0.85
N ASN A 36 -12.06 0.13 -0.76
CA ASN A 36 -13.10 0.00 0.27
C ASN A 36 -14.04 -1.18 -0.03
N SER A 37 -14.99 -1.44 0.88
CA SER A 37 -15.99 -2.50 0.74
C SER A 37 -16.91 -2.34 -0.48
N SER A 38 -17.03 -1.13 -1.02
CA SER A 38 -17.80 -0.83 -2.24
C SER A 38 -16.94 -0.86 -3.51
N GLY A 39 -15.66 -1.23 -3.42
CA GLY A 39 -14.73 -1.29 -4.55
C GLY A 39 -14.11 0.06 -4.97
N GLY A 40 -14.41 1.14 -4.25
CA GLY A 40 -13.79 2.45 -4.48
C GLY A 40 -12.32 2.45 -4.05
N LEU A 41 -11.46 3.11 -4.84
CA LEU A 41 -10.03 3.22 -4.55
C LEU A 41 -9.78 3.95 -3.23
N ILE A 42 -8.89 3.42 -2.40
CA ILE A 42 -8.31 4.13 -1.26
C ILE A 42 -6.80 4.21 -1.44
N GLY A 43 -6.27 5.43 -1.36
CA GLY A 43 -4.85 5.72 -1.59
C GLY A 43 -4.46 5.68 -3.07
N GLU A 44 -3.17 5.46 -3.31
CA GLU A 44 -2.56 5.43 -4.63
C GLU A 44 -2.53 4.02 -5.22
N VAL A 45 -2.61 3.94 -6.55
CA VAL A 45 -2.29 2.71 -7.29
C VAL A 45 -0.79 2.67 -7.51
N VAL A 46 -0.11 1.72 -6.88
CA VAL A 46 1.34 1.55 -7.04
C VAL A 46 1.57 0.56 -8.17
N SER A 47 2.43 0.91 -9.12
CA SER A 47 2.74 0.05 -10.26
C SER A 47 4.24 -0.01 -10.54
N PHE A 48 4.74 -1.20 -10.85
CA PHE A 48 6.16 -1.46 -11.10
C PHE A 48 6.33 -2.69 -11.97
N SER A 49 7.51 -2.83 -12.57
CA SER A 49 7.87 -3.97 -13.42
C SER A 49 8.93 -4.85 -12.78
N ILE A 50 8.81 -6.15 -12.96
CA ILE A 50 9.83 -7.14 -12.60
C ILE A 50 10.30 -7.80 -13.90
N ILE A 51 11.62 -7.93 -14.03
CA ILE A 51 12.27 -8.62 -15.15
C ILE A 51 13.17 -9.70 -14.55
N SER A 52 13.02 -10.94 -15.01
CA SER A 52 13.90 -12.05 -14.66
C SER A 52 14.19 -12.90 -15.89
N ARG A 53 15.36 -13.53 -15.93
CA ARG A 53 15.72 -14.49 -16.98
C ARG A 53 15.47 -15.91 -16.48
N PHE A 54 15.04 -16.80 -17.37
CA PHE A 54 14.87 -18.21 -17.01
C PHE A 54 16.25 -18.88 -16.84
N PRO A 55 16.47 -19.60 -15.72
CA PRO A 55 17.75 -20.26 -15.47
C PRO A 55 17.97 -21.44 -16.42
N SER A 56 19.22 -21.88 -16.58
CA SER A 56 19.56 -23.05 -17.41
C SER A 56 18.98 -24.36 -16.85
N SER A 57 18.65 -24.38 -15.56
CA SER A 57 17.96 -25.47 -14.88
C SER A 57 17.29 -24.96 -13.60
N GLY A 58 16.23 -25.67 -13.16
CA GLY A 58 15.51 -25.36 -11.92
C GLY A 58 14.59 -24.14 -12.02
N SER A 59 14.38 -23.48 -10.89
CA SER A 59 13.45 -22.35 -10.75
C SER A 59 14.11 -21.18 -10.05
N THR A 60 13.81 -19.96 -10.50
CA THR A 60 14.15 -18.71 -9.80
C THR A 60 12.90 -18.16 -9.13
N ILE A 61 13.03 -17.76 -7.87
CA ILE A 61 11.97 -17.06 -7.14
C ILE A 61 12.26 -15.56 -7.20
N VAL A 62 11.26 -14.77 -7.61
CA VAL A 62 11.35 -13.31 -7.59
C VAL A 62 10.26 -12.78 -6.69
N ASN A 63 10.66 -12.03 -5.66
CA ASN A 63 9.73 -11.43 -4.72
C ASN A 63 9.10 -10.18 -5.32
N VAL A 64 7.80 -10.02 -5.08
CA VAL A 64 7.05 -8.84 -5.46
C VAL A 64 7.08 -7.88 -4.28
N ASP A 65 8.03 -6.95 -4.32
CA ASP A 65 8.21 -5.96 -3.27
C ASP A 65 7.71 -4.58 -3.73
N VAL A 66 6.93 -3.93 -2.87
CA VAL A 66 6.57 -2.51 -3.05
C VAL A 66 7.80 -1.67 -2.71
N PRO A 67 8.23 -0.72 -3.58
CA PRO A 67 9.46 0.02 -3.34
C PRO A 67 9.36 1.01 -2.17
N SER A 68 10.51 1.46 -1.67
CA SER A 68 10.67 2.29 -0.47
C SER A 68 10.15 3.73 -0.59
N ASP A 69 9.73 4.14 -1.77
CA ASP A 69 9.02 5.39 -2.05
C ASP A 69 7.51 5.28 -1.80
N TYR A 70 7.01 4.12 -1.34
CA TYR A 70 5.63 3.94 -0.89
C TYR A 70 5.57 3.28 0.48
N PHE A 71 4.48 3.53 1.21
CA PHE A 71 4.14 2.80 2.43
C PHE A 71 2.67 2.41 2.48
N PHE A 72 2.35 1.29 3.13
CA PHE A 72 0.97 0.89 3.39
C PHE A 72 0.47 1.46 4.73
N LEU A 73 -0.68 2.15 4.73
CA LEU A 73 -1.26 2.73 5.94
C LEU A 73 -2.17 1.72 6.66
N ILE A 74 -1.93 1.56 7.97
CA ILE A 74 -2.76 0.77 8.89
C ILE A 74 -3.16 1.67 10.07
N ILE A 75 -4.44 1.67 10.43
CA ILE A 75 -4.96 2.42 11.59
C ILE A 75 -5.59 1.44 12.57
N LYS A 76 -5.24 1.60 13.85
CA LYS A 76 -5.88 0.98 15.00
C LYS A 76 -6.51 2.07 15.85
N ASN A 77 -7.83 2.02 16.03
CA ASN A 77 -8.56 3.04 16.78
C ASN A 77 -9.06 2.48 18.12
N ASN A 78 -8.39 2.84 19.21
CA ASN A 78 -8.82 2.54 20.58
C ASN A 78 -9.56 3.73 21.24
N GLY A 79 -9.71 4.84 20.53
CA GLY A 79 -10.32 6.05 21.07
C GLY A 79 -11.84 5.94 21.19
N ALA A 80 -12.49 7.02 21.65
CA ALA A 80 -13.94 7.01 21.88
C ALA A 80 -14.76 7.17 20.58
N GLU A 81 -14.18 7.74 19.52
CA GLU A 81 -14.91 8.14 18.31
C GLU A 81 -14.39 7.43 17.07
N ALA A 82 -15.28 7.15 16.11
CA ALA A 82 -14.88 6.64 14.81
C ALA A 82 -14.17 7.71 13.98
N VAL A 83 -13.11 7.31 13.26
CA VAL A 83 -12.47 8.19 12.26
C VAL A 83 -13.30 8.13 10.98
N THR A 84 -13.58 9.30 10.39
CA THR A 84 -14.39 9.43 9.17
C THR A 84 -13.63 10.06 8.01
N LYS A 85 -12.48 10.70 8.28
CA LYS A 85 -11.69 11.43 7.28
C LYS A 85 -10.20 11.28 7.54
N CYS A 86 -9.44 11.36 6.45
CA CYS A 86 -8.00 11.40 6.49
C CYS A 86 -7.45 12.37 5.46
N TYR A 87 -6.64 13.31 5.93
CA TYR A 87 -5.84 14.20 5.11
C TYR A 87 -4.43 13.65 4.99
N PHE A 88 -4.00 13.46 3.76
CA PHE A 88 -2.63 13.14 3.40
C PHE A 88 -1.89 14.42 3.03
N ASN A 89 -0.61 14.52 3.36
CA ASN A 89 0.19 15.73 3.23
C ASN A 89 -0.51 16.96 3.83
N TYR A 90 -1.12 16.78 5.01
CA TYR A 90 -1.89 17.82 5.68
C TYR A 90 -1.07 19.12 5.87
N GLY A 91 -1.66 20.24 5.47
CA GLY A 91 -1.01 21.55 5.53
C GLY A 91 0.03 21.82 4.44
N LEU A 92 0.20 20.91 3.47
CA LEU A 92 1.09 21.08 2.32
C LEU A 92 0.29 21.35 1.03
N THR A 93 0.96 21.82 -0.03
CA THR A 93 0.32 22.09 -1.33
C THR A 93 -0.22 20.84 -2.01
N THR A 94 0.37 19.68 -1.74
CA THR A 94 -0.04 18.36 -2.25
C THR A 94 -1.05 17.65 -1.33
N GLN A 95 -1.74 18.40 -0.46
CA GLN A 95 -2.74 17.84 0.44
C GLN A 95 -3.86 17.15 -0.35
N SER A 96 -4.26 15.95 0.09
CA SER A 96 -5.43 15.25 -0.41
C SER A 96 -6.30 14.73 0.72
N LEU A 97 -7.59 14.55 0.45
CA LEU A 97 -8.59 14.06 1.41
C LEU A 97 -9.14 12.72 0.93
N SER A 98 -9.19 11.76 1.83
CA SER A 98 -9.96 10.53 1.65
C SER A 98 -11.01 10.35 2.74
N TYR A 99 -12.15 9.82 2.32
CA TYR A 99 -13.23 9.42 3.20
C TYR A 99 -13.16 7.92 3.43
N PHE A 100 -13.04 7.52 4.69
CA PHE A 100 -13.11 6.13 5.12
C PHE A 100 -13.61 6.07 6.56
N SER A 101 -14.09 4.92 6.99
CA SER A 101 -14.54 4.71 8.37
C SER A 101 -13.58 3.78 9.11
N VAL A 102 -13.11 4.20 10.28
CA VAL A 102 -12.38 3.36 11.24
C VAL A 102 -13.14 3.33 12.55
N PRO A 103 -13.87 2.25 12.86
CA PRO A 103 -14.62 2.14 14.10
C PRO A 103 -13.68 2.11 15.31
N ASN A 104 -14.22 2.51 16.46
CA ASN A 104 -13.57 2.56 17.76
C ASN A 104 -13.53 1.19 18.47
N ASN A 105 -13.05 0.15 17.79
CA ASN A 105 -13.09 -1.23 18.29
C ASN A 105 -11.71 -1.86 18.54
N GLY A 106 -10.64 -1.07 18.47
CA GLY A 106 -9.26 -1.53 18.69
C GLY A 106 -8.73 -2.52 17.64
N SER A 107 -9.44 -2.73 16.53
CA SER A 107 -8.97 -3.58 15.43
C SER A 107 -8.09 -2.81 14.45
N ASN A 108 -7.23 -3.55 13.72
CA ASN A 108 -6.39 -2.99 12.66
C ASN A 108 -7.16 -2.90 11.34
N TYR A 109 -7.16 -1.72 10.73
CA TYR A 109 -7.74 -1.48 9.42
C TYR A 109 -6.64 -1.04 8.44
N GLY A 110 -6.47 -1.78 7.35
CA GLY A 110 -5.56 -1.41 6.25
C GLY A 110 -6.29 -0.63 5.16
N PHE A 111 -5.68 0.43 4.64
CA PHE A 111 -6.34 1.34 3.70
C PHE A 111 -5.80 1.23 2.29
N GLY A 112 -4.52 1.47 2.12
CA GLY A 112 -3.91 1.62 0.80
C GLY A 112 -2.46 2.04 0.91
N TYR A 113 -1.85 2.19 -0.27
CA TYR A 113 -0.49 2.67 -0.42
C TYR A 113 -0.49 4.17 -0.63
N TYR A 114 0.57 4.82 -0.15
CA TYR A 114 0.80 6.25 -0.29
C TYR A 114 2.29 6.51 -0.51
N SER A 115 2.60 7.57 -1.23
CA SER A 115 3.97 8.03 -1.42
C SER A 115 4.67 8.32 -0.07
N ALA A 116 5.82 7.69 0.14
CA ALA A 116 6.70 7.90 1.29
C ALA A 116 7.60 9.12 1.02
N LEU A 117 7.14 10.29 1.47
CA LEU A 117 7.88 11.54 1.37
C LEU A 117 8.72 11.77 2.63
N SER A 118 9.84 12.49 2.49
CA SER A 118 10.70 12.89 3.61
C SER A 118 9.97 13.71 4.68
N THR A 119 8.95 14.47 4.27
CA THR A 119 8.03 15.22 5.14
C THR A 119 6.60 14.85 4.80
N TYR A 120 6.11 13.77 5.41
CA TYR A 120 4.72 13.33 5.24
C TYR A 120 3.88 13.76 6.45
N ASN A 121 2.79 14.49 6.21
CA ASN A 121 1.89 14.95 7.27
C ASN A 121 0.56 14.22 7.16
N LEU A 122 0.13 13.59 8.25
CA LEU A 122 -1.18 12.94 8.30
C LEU A 122 -2.08 13.64 9.31
N ARG A 123 -3.36 13.83 8.96
CA ARG A 123 -4.39 14.21 9.92
C ARG A 123 -5.62 13.33 9.75
N LEU A 124 -6.00 12.65 10.82
CA LEU A 124 -7.23 11.86 10.91
C LEU A 124 -8.27 12.67 11.66
N GLU A 125 -9.53 12.62 11.23
CA GLU A 125 -10.63 13.33 11.91
C GLU A 125 -11.82 12.41 12.18
N SER A 126 -12.45 12.64 13.32
CA SER A 126 -13.84 12.28 13.59
C SER A 126 -14.74 13.51 13.46
N ASN A 127 -15.98 13.42 13.91
CA ASN A 127 -16.87 14.59 13.95
C ASN A 127 -16.43 15.64 14.98
N THR A 128 -15.70 15.22 16.03
CA THR A 128 -15.41 16.04 17.21
C THR A 128 -13.91 16.17 17.49
N TYR A 129 -13.11 15.18 17.07
CA TYR A 129 -11.69 15.09 17.39
C TYR A 129 -10.84 14.97 16.13
N TYR A 130 -9.54 15.28 16.29
CA TYR A 130 -8.55 15.02 15.27
C TYR A 130 -7.28 14.44 15.89
N TRP A 131 -6.56 13.64 15.11
CA TRP A 131 -5.23 13.12 15.42
C TRP A 131 -4.29 13.59 14.33
N SER A 132 -3.15 14.17 14.71
CA SER A 132 -2.17 14.67 13.76
C SER A 132 -0.82 13.99 13.95
N PHE A 133 -0.20 13.64 12.82
CA PHE A 133 1.12 13.03 12.73
C PHE A 133 1.95 13.90 11.76
N ASN A 134 2.63 14.89 12.32
CA ASN A 134 3.39 15.89 11.58
C ASN A 134 4.74 16.15 12.28
N PRO A 135 5.88 15.66 11.74
CA PRO A 135 5.98 14.76 10.59
C PRO A 135 5.66 13.30 10.97
N LEU A 136 5.21 12.52 9.99
CA LEU A 136 5.08 11.08 10.10
C LEU A 136 6.44 10.42 9.77
N ALA A 137 7.10 9.86 10.78
CA ALA A 137 8.34 9.13 10.57
C ALA A 137 8.09 7.81 9.81
N LEU A 138 8.82 7.63 8.70
CA LEU A 138 8.79 6.45 7.84
C LEU A 138 10.19 5.81 7.78
N PRO A 139 10.28 4.47 7.67
CA PRO A 139 11.57 3.76 7.62
C PRO A 139 12.26 3.84 6.26
N PHE A 140 11.55 4.18 5.17
CA PHE A 140 12.06 4.21 3.79
C PHE A 140 12.68 2.88 3.36
N THR A 141 12.03 1.77 3.71
CA THR A 141 12.42 0.40 3.31
C THR A 141 11.37 -0.19 2.37
N ASN A 142 11.77 -1.15 1.53
CA ASN A 142 10.83 -1.92 0.72
C ASN A 142 9.77 -2.60 1.60
N ASN A 143 8.54 -2.71 1.08
CA ASN A 143 7.38 -3.28 1.77
C ASN A 143 7.05 -2.61 3.12
N GLN A 144 7.47 -1.36 3.33
CA GLN A 144 7.18 -0.66 4.57
C GLN A 144 5.67 -0.43 4.76
N TYR A 145 5.28 -0.41 6.03
CA TYR A 145 3.94 -0.01 6.44
C TYR A 145 4.05 0.95 7.63
N LYS A 146 2.98 1.72 7.84
CA LYS A 146 2.85 2.55 9.03
C LYS A 146 1.59 2.17 9.79
N LEU A 147 1.77 1.63 11.00
CA LEU A 147 0.69 1.45 11.96
C LEU A 147 0.54 2.71 12.81
N LEU A 148 -0.66 3.27 12.81
CA LEU A 148 -1.07 4.38 13.67
C LEU A 148 -2.04 3.86 14.73
N THR A 149 -1.70 4.09 15.99
CA THR A 149 -2.58 3.75 17.12
C THR A 149 -3.20 5.02 17.66
N LEU A 150 -4.52 5.12 17.60
CA LEU A 150 -5.30 6.22 18.14
C LEU A 150 -5.83 5.80 19.51
N ASN A 151 -5.80 6.75 20.45
CA ASN A 151 -6.36 6.62 21.78
C ASN A 151 -7.31 7.78 22.05
#